data_AF-A0A2H0U9V2-F1
#
_entry.id   AF-A0A2H0U9V2-F1
#
_cell.length_a   1.000
_cell.length_b   1.000
_cell.length_c   1.000
_cell.angle_alpha   90.00
_cell.angle_beta   90.00
_cell.angle_gamma   90.00
#
_symmetry.space_group_name_H-M   'P 1'
#
loop_
_entity.id
_entity.type
_entity.pdbx_description
1 polymer ?
#
loop_
_entity_poly.entity_id
_entity_poly.type
_entity_poly.pdbx_seq_one_letter_code
_entity_poly.pdbx_strand_id
1 'polypeptide(L)'
;MRPAQLRQGIVVSALILVSFWLLSLIWALVGKAQVAVSEAHDAERQYRALEDRKQTLQANLEALHTPLGQDAAIRTAFGVARPGEEVIVVVPPTVATTTPELSWWQKILRWF
;
A
#
# COMPACT_ATOMS: atom_id res chain seq x y z
N MET A 1 10.50 65.30 1.01
CA MET A 1 11.19 64.00 1.21
C MET A 1 12.34 63.91 0.21
N ARG A 2 13.56 63.58 0.65
CA ARG A 2 14.77 63.67 -0.19
C ARG A 2 14.78 62.54 -1.24
N PRO A 3 15.01 62.80 -2.54
CA PRO A 3 14.87 61.82 -3.63
C PRO A 3 15.82 60.60 -3.50
N ALA A 4 16.90 60.74 -2.74
CA ALA A 4 17.82 59.64 -2.41
C ALA A 4 17.16 58.54 -1.57
N GLN A 5 16.22 58.87 -0.68
CA GLN A 5 15.54 57.90 0.19
C GLN A 5 14.53 57.03 -0.59
N LEU A 6 13.89 57.58 -1.62
CA LEU A 6 12.98 56.83 -2.49
C LEU A 6 13.73 55.81 -3.34
N ARG A 7 14.89 56.17 -3.90
CA ARG A 7 15.76 55.24 -4.64
C ARG A 7 16.26 54.11 -3.76
N GLN A 8 16.67 54.41 -2.53
CA GLN A 8 17.11 53.40 -1.58
C GLN A 8 15.97 52.44 -1.19
N GLY A 9 14.76 52.94 -0.97
CA GLY A 9 13.59 52.10 -0.69
C GLY A 9 13.27 51.11 -1.82
N ILE A 10 13.31 51.57 -3.07
CA ILE A 10 13.08 50.71 -4.25
C ILE A 10 14.15 49.60 -4.33
N VAL A 11 15.41 49.93 -4.13
CA VAL A 11 16.52 48.96 -4.17
C VAL A 11 16.37 47.92 -3.05
N VAL A 12 16.02 48.35 -1.84
CA VAL A 12 15.80 47.44 -0.71
C VAL A 12 14.60 46.52 -0.95
N SER A 13 13.48 47.05 -1.45
CA SER A 13 12.32 46.23 -1.83
C SER A 13 12.67 45.22 -2.92
N ALA A 14 13.42 45.62 -3.95
CA ALA A 14 13.85 44.71 -5.01
C ALA A 14 14.74 43.58 -4.45
N LEU A 15 15.68 43.91 -3.56
CA LEU A 15 16.53 42.93 -2.88
C LEU A 15 15.73 41.93 -2.05
N ILE A 16 14.73 42.40 -1.30
CA ILE A 16 13.85 41.52 -0.51
C ILE A 16 13.06 40.58 -1.43
N LEU A 17 12.54 41.09 -2.54
CA LEU A 17 11.73 40.32 -3.48
C LEU A 17 12.56 39.23 -4.17
N VAL A 18 13.79 39.57 -4.58
CA VAL A 18 14.76 38.60 -5.14
C VAL A 18 15.15 37.56 -4.09
N SER A 19 15.43 37.97 -2.86
CA SER A 19 15.76 37.05 -1.77
C SER A 19 14.61 36.06 -1.51
N PHE A 20 13.37 36.56 -1.41
CA PHE A 20 12.19 35.71 -1.24
C PHE A 20 12.00 34.73 -2.40
N TRP A 21 12.23 35.17 -3.63
CA TRP A 21 12.17 34.32 -4.81
C TRP A 21 13.20 33.19 -4.77
N LEU A 22 14.44 33.48 -4.37
CA LEU A 22 15.50 32.48 -4.19
C LEU A 22 15.16 31.47 -3.09
N LEU A 23 14.61 31.92 -1.95
CA LEU A 23 14.16 31.03 -0.89
C LEU A 23 13.06 30.07 -1.38
N SER A 24 12.12 30.57 -2.19
CA SER A 24 11.04 29.75 -2.77
C SER A 24 11.58 28.66 -3.72
N LEU A 25 12.59 28.99 -4.54
CA LEU A 25 13.27 28.04 -5.42
C LEU A 25 13.97 26.91 -4.64
N ILE A 26 14.64 27.25 -3.53
CA ILE A 26 15.33 26.27 -2.68
C ILE A 26 14.31 25.31 -2.05
N TRP A 27 13.19 25.83 -1.53
CA TRP A 27 12.11 25.01 -0.97
C TRP A 27 11.52 24.05 -2.00
N ALA A 28 11.27 24.52 -3.23
CA ALA A 28 10.77 23.69 -4.31
C ALA A 28 11.74 22.56 -4.70
N LEU A 29 13.06 22.80 -4.59
CA LEU A 29 14.08 21.80 -4.92
C LEU A 29 14.20 20.73 -3.83
N VAL A 30 14.16 21.11 -2.56
CA VAL A 30 14.19 20.18 -1.41
C VAL A 30 13.00 19.23 -1.45
N GLY A 31 11.79 19.74 -1.77
CA GLY A 31 10.61 18.89 -1.93
C GLY A 31 10.78 17.84 -3.03
N LYS A 32 11.39 18.19 -4.16
CA LYS A 32 11.63 17.25 -5.28
C LYS A 32 12.67 16.19 -4.96
N ALA A 33 13.74 16.56 -4.26
CA ALA A 33 14.78 15.60 -3.88
C ALA A 33 14.23 14.51 -2.95
N GLN A 34 13.39 14.88 -1.99
CA GLN A 34 12.78 13.93 -1.06
C GLN A 34 11.81 12.97 -1.78
N VAL A 35 11.01 13.48 -2.73
CA VAL A 35 10.09 12.67 -3.53
C VAL A 35 10.83 11.71 -4.47
N ALA A 36 11.91 12.15 -5.12
CA ALA A 36 12.70 11.28 -5.99
C ALA A 36 13.32 10.10 -5.24
N VAL A 37 13.79 10.35 -4.00
CA VAL A 37 14.34 9.29 -3.15
C VAL A 37 13.25 8.33 -2.70
N SER A 38 12.07 8.79 -2.27
CA SER A 38 10.99 7.88 -1.86
C SER A 38 10.49 7.02 -3.03
N GLU A 39 10.34 7.62 -4.21
CA GLU A 39 9.89 6.90 -5.40
C GLU A 39 10.89 5.81 -5.84
N ALA A 40 12.20 6.11 -5.75
CA ALA A 40 13.24 5.12 -6.03
C ALA A 40 13.20 3.94 -5.04
N HIS A 41 12.95 4.20 -3.75
CA HIS A 41 12.82 3.14 -2.75
C HIS A 41 11.54 2.31 -2.98
N ASP A 42 10.44 2.94 -3.37
CA ASP A 42 9.20 2.23 -3.69
C ASP A 42 9.35 1.34 -4.91
N ALA A 43 10.00 1.84 -5.97
CA ALA A 43 10.31 1.06 -7.16
C ALA A 43 11.20 -0.16 -6.83
N GLU A 44 12.25 0.02 -6.02
CA GLU A 44 13.12 -1.06 -5.56
C GLU A 44 12.36 -2.12 -4.76
N ARG A 45 11.46 -1.70 -3.86
CA ARG A 45 10.62 -2.63 -3.07
C ARG A 45 9.67 -3.42 -3.97
N GLN A 46 9.04 -2.76 -4.93
CA GLN A 46 8.16 -3.42 -5.90
C GLN A 46 8.93 -4.41 -6.77
N TYR A 47 10.13 -4.03 -7.22
CA TYR A 47 11.00 -4.90 -8.00
C TYR A 47 11.36 -6.17 -7.23
N ARG A 48 11.80 -6.06 -5.98
CA ARG A 48 12.12 -7.22 -5.13
C ARG A 48 10.91 -8.13 -4.92
N ALA A 49 9.75 -7.54 -4.61
CA ALA A 49 8.52 -8.32 -4.44
C ALA A 49 8.11 -9.06 -5.72
N LEU A 50 8.35 -8.48 -6.90
CA LEU A 50 8.12 -9.14 -8.19
C LEU A 50 9.12 -10.25 -8.45
N GLU A 51 10.40 -10.04 -8.15
CA GLU A 51 11.44 -11.04 -8.33
C GLU A 51 11.22 -12.26 -7.42
N ASP A 52 10.85 -12.04 -6.16
CA ASP A 52 10.50 -13.12 -5.22
C ASP A 52 9.30 -13.95 -5.71
N ARG A 53 8.27 -13.26 -6.23
CA ARG A 53 7.10 -13.92 -6.83
C ARG A 53 7.47 -14.72 -8.06
N LYS A 54 8.32 -14.18 -8.92
CA LYS A 54 8.81 -14.87 -10.11
C LYS A 54 9.58 -16.13 -9.73
N GLN A 55 10.49 -16.05 -8.76
CA GLN A 55 11.24 -17.21 -8.27
C GLN A 55 10.32 -18.27 -7.69
N THR A 56 9.34 -17.87 -6.89
CA THR A 56 8.34 -18.80 -6.33
C THR A 56 7.52 -19.48 -7.44
N LEU A 57 7.05 -18.72 -8.42
CA LEU A 57 6.30 -19.27 -9.55
C LEU A 57 7.14 -20.22 -10.40
N GLN A 58 8.42 -19.90 -10.59
CA GLN A 58 9.32 -20.75 -11.36
C GLN A 58 9.61 -22.06 -10.63
N ALA A 59 9.85 -22.02 -9.32
CA ALA A 59 9.98 -23.22 -8.49
C ALA A 59 8.70 -24.06 -8.51
N ASN A 60 7.52 -23.42 -8.46
CA ASN A 60 6.24 -24.11 -8.55
C ASN A 60 6.03 -24.78 -9.91
N LEU A 61 6.43 -24.12 -11.02
CA LEU A 61 6.39 -24.71 -12.35
C LEU A 61 7.31 -25.93 -12.45
N GLU A 62 8.55 -25.82 -11.96
CA GLU A 62 9.49 -26.94 -11.91
C GLU A 62 8.92 -28.11 -11.10
N ALA A 63 8.30 -27.83 -9.95
CA ALA A 63 7.62 -28.84 -9.16
C ALA A 63 6.46 -29.50 -9.93
N LEU A 64 5.62 -28.71 -10.61
CA LEU A 64 4.50 -29.19 -11.42
C LEU A 64 4.94 -30.01 -12.65
N HIS A 65 6.15 -29.80 -13.16
CA HIS A 65 6.68 -30.61 -14.25
C HIS A 65 7.05 -32.03 -13.81
N THR A 66 7.18 -32.28 -12.50
CA THR A 66 7.44 -33.63 -11.97
C THR A 66 6.15 -34.44 -11.82
N PRO A 67 6.18 -35.77 -12.01
CA PRO A 67 5.00 -36.62 -11.85
C PRO A 67 4.41 -36.58 -10.43
N LEU A 68 5.28 -36.44 -9.41
CA LEU A 68 4.84 -36.27 -8.01
C LEU A 68 4.16 -34.92 -7.77
N GLY A 69 4.65 -33.85 -8.39
CA GLY A 69 4.06 -32.52 -8.28
C GLY A 69 2.72 -32.40 -9.01
N GLN A 70 2.54 -33.10 -10.14
CA GLN A 70 1.23 -33.17 -10.82
C GLN A 70 0.20 -33.89 -9.96
N ASP A 71 0.56 -35.05 -9.40
CA ASP A 71 -0.33 -35.79 -8.49
C ASP A 71 -0.70 -34.93 -7.27
N ALA A 72 0.29 -34.28 -6.63
CA ALA A 72 0.04 -33.37 -5.51
C ALA A 72 -0.90 -32.20 -5.88
N ALA A 73 -0.69 -31.57 -7.04
CA ALA A 73 -1.52 -30.46 -7.51
C ALA A 73 -2.97 -30.90 -7.78
N ILE A 74 -3.18 -32.08 -8.36
CA ILE A 74 -4.51 -32.66 -8.58
C ILE A 74 -5.20 -32.93 -7.23
N ARG A 75 -4.46 -33.49 -6.26
CA ARG A 75 -4.98 -33.76 -4.90
C ARG A 75 -5.42 -32.47 -4.20
N THR A 76 -4.66 -31.39 -4.32
CA THR A 76 -5.03 -30.10 -3.74
C THR A 76 -6.21 -29.44 -4.48
N ALA A 77 -6.21 -29.46 -5.82
CA ALA A 77 -7.23 -28.78 -6.62
C ALA A 77 -8.60 -29.46 -6.54
N PHE A 78 -8.63 -30.79 -6.52
CA PHE A 78 -9.87 -31.58 -6.55
C PHE A 78 -10.21 -32.22 -5.21
N GLY A 79 -9.36 -32.06 -4.17
CA GLY A 79 -9.57 -32.65 -2.86
C GLY A 79 -9.57 -34.18 -2.85
N VAL A 80 -8.93 -34.80 -3.84
CA VAL A 80 -8.96 -36.26 -4.03
C VAL A 80 -7.85 -36.94 -3.25
N ALA A 81 -8.21 -37.94 -2.45
CA ALA A 81 -7.28 -38.81 -1.74
C ALA A 81 -6.76 -39.94 -2.65
N ARG A 82 -5.67 -40.61 -2.22
CA ARG A 82 -5.26 -41.85 -2.91
C ARG A 82 -6.32 -42.93 -2.64
N PRO A 83 -6.46 -43.96 -3.51
CA PRO A 83 -7.31 -45.10 -3.19
C PRO A 83 -6.85 -45.73 -1.87
N GLY A 84 -7.67 -45.65 -0.82
CA GLY A 84 -7.37 -46.14 0.52
C GLY A 84 -7.09 -45.09 1.61
N GLU A 85 -7.21 -43.78 1.32
CA GLU A 85 -7.04 -42.70 2.30
C GLU A 85 -8.39 -41.96 2.49
N GLU A 86 -8.92 -41.89 3.72
CA GLU A 86 -10.23 -41.25 4.01
C GLU A 86 -10.06 -39.74 4.25
N VAL A 87 -10.86 -38.91 3.57
CA VAL A 87 -10.87 -37.44 3.73
C VAL A 87 -11.93 -37.05 4.76
N ILE A 88 -11.51 -36.50 5.90
CA ILE A 88 -12.41 -35.93 6.92
C ILE A 88 -12.65 -34.45 6.60
N VAL A 89 -13.86 -34.10 6.16
CA VAL A 89 -14.28 -32.70 5.96
C VAL A 89 -14.90 -32.19 7.25
N VAL A 90 -14.18 -31.32 7.97
CA VAL A 90 -14.73 -30.64 9.16
C VAL A 90 -15.62 -29.49 8.71
N VAL A 91 -16.94 -29.71 8.74
CA VAL A 91 -17.92 -28.65 8.52
C VAL A 91 -18.15 -27.90 9.83
N PRO A 92 -17.86 -26.59 9.92
CA PRO A 92 -18.17 -25.82 11.11
C PRO A 92 -19.70 -25.74 11.30
N PRO A 93 -20.19 -25.80 12.55
CA PRO A 93 -21.62 -25.69 12.82
C PRO A 93 -22.16 -24.34 12.34
N THR A 94 -23.34 -24.35 11.75
CA THR A 94 -24.07 -23.14 11.35
C THR A 94 -24.26 -22.26 12.57
N VAL A 95 -23.49 -21.17 12.67
CA VAL A 95 -23.65 -20.18 13.73
C VAL A 95 -25.02 -19.54 13.55
N ALA A 96 -25.95 -19.85 14.48
CA ALA A 96 -27.21 -19.13 14.56
C ALA A 96 -26.89 -17.66 14.87
N THR A 97 -27.09 -16.79 13.90
CA THR A 97 -27.00 -15.34 14.10
C THR A 97 -28.05 -14.94 15.11
N THR A 98 -27.65 -14.74 16.37
CA THR A 98 -28.49 -14.06 17.34
C THR A 98 -28.55 -12.60 16.92
N THR A 99 -29.72 -12.19 16.42
CA THR A 99 -30.03 -10.78 16.16
C THR A 99 -29.76 -10.02 17.45
N PRO A 100 -28.85 -9.03 17.46
CA PRO A 100 -28.57 -8.28 18.68
C PRO A 100 -29.82 -7.51 19.07
N GLU A 101 -30.35 -7.78 20.26
CA GLU A 101 -31.42 -6.95 20.82
C GLU A 101 -30.89 -5.52 20.97
N LEU A 102 -31.65 -4.55 20.44
CA LEU A 102 -31.27 -3.15 20.48
C LEU A 102 -31.03 -2.72 21.93
N SER A 103 -29.85 -2.14 22.16
CA SER A 103 -29.48 -1.57 23.45
C SER A 103 -30.52 -0.52 23.86
N TRP A 104 -30.86 -0.48 25.13
CA TRP A 104 -31.91 0.38 25.69
C TRP A 104 -31.77 1.86 25.27
N TRP A 105 -30.54 2.36 25.10
CA TRP A 105 -30.28 3.70 24.57
C TRP A 105 -30.70 3.89 23.10
N GLN A 106 -30.54 2.88 22.25
CA GLN A 106 -31.00 2.93 20.85
C GLN A 106 -32.53 2.98 20.77
N LYS A 107 -33.25 2.44 21.75
CA LYS A 107 -34.72 2.56 21.85
C LYS A 107 -35.14 4.00 22.16
N ILE A 108 -34.40 4.70 23.01
CA ILE A 108 -34.67 6.10 23.38
C ILE A 108 -34.40 7.05 22.19
N LEU A 109 -33.29 6.84 21.47
CA LEU A 109 -32.87 7.74 20.38
C LEU A 109 -33.77 7.68 19.13
N ARG A 110 -34.56 6.61 18.96
CA ARG A 110 -35.55 6.48 17.86
C ARG A 110 -36.91 7.10 18.19
N TRP A 111 -37.15 7.49 19.43
CA TRP A 111 -38.42 8.08 19.87
C TRP A 111 -38.47 9.61 19.65
N PHE A 112 -37.31 10.24 19.47
CA PHE A 112 -37.15 11.65 19.14
C PHE A 112 -36.81 11.81 17.66
#